data_AF-A0A194WTE3-F1
#
_entry.id   AF-A0A194WTE3-F1
#
_cell.length_a   1.000
_cell.length_b   1.000
_cell.length_c   1.000
_cell.angle_alpha   90.00
_cell.angle_beta   90.00
_cell.angle_gamma   90.00
#
_symmetry.space_group_name_H-M   'P 1'
#
loop_
_entity.id
_entity.type
_entity.pdbx_description
1 polymer ?
#
loop_
_entity_poly.entity_id
_entity_poly.type
_entity_poly.pdbx_seq_one_letter_code
_entity_poly.pdbx_strand_id
1 'polypeptide(L)'
;MASQDLASGQSWHDNVAGWIKAKEEATADTQRFTRTLKRQRSDDDVSSALVSVLNRVNIEAEGDVKVKLEEEDSKVPCDSLDYSKLVYPKTLIRRKNRAGPFAEQFMTPALFASILDRHNRRYKFTINQYHCAWEYAVEKEWPRGKLDMKNFNDSYSTWDEVSRQDQLDKEKLMIMTSIQDKDILTFDDRLKRSQNNFEKKYKRFVERGDMQQAAILSNRLANKFRRLGRELDSEIVARPASKRVKLDH
;
A
#
# COMPACT_ATOMS: atom_id res chain seq x y z
N MET A 1 0.77 -19.62 62.86
CA MET A 1 0.22 -18.25 62.86
C MET A 1 0.71 -17.58 61.59
N ALA A 2 -0.18 -17.33 60.64
CA ALA A 2 0.11 -16.69 59.36
C ALA A 2 -0.87 -15.54 59.17
N SER A 3 -0.34 -14.31 59.12
CA SER A 3 -1.00 -13.10 58.66
C SER A 3 -0.07 -12.52 57.59
N GLN A 4 -0.44 -12.56 56.32
CA GLN A 4 -1.15 -11.50 55.60
C GLN A 4 -0.39 -10.16 55.65
N ASP A 5 0.12 -9.75 54.48
CA ASP A 5 -0.18 -8.41 53.98
C ASP A 5 -0.35 -8.42 52.46
N LEU A 6 -1.56 -8.04 52.05
CA LEU A 6 -2.06 -7.89 50.70
C LEU A 6 -1.75 -6.47 50.23
N ALA A 7 -0.81 -6.31 49.32
CA ALA A 7 -0.58 -5.04 48.62
C ALA A 7 -0.50 -5.29 47.11
N SER A 8 -1.65 -5.41 46.43
CA SER A 8 -1.77 -5.18 44.98
C SER A 8 -3.23 -5.29 44.53
N GLY A 9 -3.87 -4.17 44.22
CA GLY A 9 -5.23 -4.19 43.65
C GLY A 9 -5.63 -2.91 42.91
N GLN A 10 -5.06 -1.75 43.22
CA GLN A 10 -5.47 -0.47 42.60
C GLN A 10 -4.68 -0.08 41.32
N SER A 11 -3.57 -0.74 40.97
CA SER A 11 -2.61 -0.20 39.98
C SER A 11 -2.96 -0.37 38.49
N TRP A 12 -3.90 -1.24 38.13
CA TRP A 12 -4.15 -1.55 36.70
C TRP A 12 -5.27 -0.71 36.08
N HIS A 13 -6.32 -0.40 36.83
CA HIS A 13 -7.46 0.37 36.31
C HIS A 13 -7.12 1.87 36.12
N ASP A 14 -6.30 2.45 36.99
CA ASP A 14 -5.86 3.85 36.86
C ASP A 14 -4.92 4.05 35.67
N ASN A 15 -4.09 3.04 35.36
CA ASN A 15 -3.25 3.05 34.16
C ASN A 15 -4.07 2.95 32.88
N VAL A 16 -5.11 2.10 32.83
CA VAL A 16 -5.96 1.98 31.63
C VAL A 16 -6.79 3.25 31.39
N ALA A 17 -7.30 3.88 32.45
CA ALA A 17 -8.03 5.14 32.35
C ALA A 17 -7.14 6.29 31.83
N GLY A 18 -5.88 6.35 32.27
CA GLY A 18 -4.90 7.31 31.77
C GLY A 18 -4.58 7.14 30.28
N TRP A 19 -4.47 5.90 29.79
CA TRP A 19 -4.22 5.61 28.38
C TRP A 19 -5.40 5.94 27.47
N ILE A 20 -6.64 5.70 27.93
CA ILE A 20 -7.84 6.07 27.18
C ILE A 20 -7.95 7.59 27.08
N LYS A 21 -7.72 8.31 28.18
CA LYS A 21 -7.76 9.78 28.20
C LYS A 21 -6.70 10.42 27.30
N ALA A 22 -5.46 9.92 27.33
CA ALA A 22 -4.38 10.39 26.47
C ALA A 22 -4.67 10.15 24.97
N LYS A 23 -5.37 9.04 24.65
CA LYS A 23 -5.77 8.73 23.27
C LYS A 23 -6.91 9.63 22.78
N GLU A 24 -7.86 9.95 23.65
CA GLU A 24 -8.95 10.87 23.34
C GLU A 24 -8.44 12.31 23.15
N GLU A 25 -7.51 12.78 23.99
CA GLU A 25 -6.86 14.08 23.85
C GLU A 25 -6.02 14.18 22.57
N ALA A 26 -5.24 13.14 22.22
CA ALA A 26 -4.50 13.11 20.96
C ALA A 26 -5.43 13.15 19.72
N THR A 27 -6.59 12.49 19.79
CA THR A 27 -7.58 12.57 18.70
C THR A 27 -8.29 13.93 18.63
N ALA A 28 -8.52 14.59 19.77
CA ALA A 28 -9.09 15.93 19.82
C ALA A 28 -8.13 16.98 19.26
N ASP A 29 -6.83 16.88 19.55
CA ASP A 29 -5.81 17.78 19.01
C ASP A 29 -5.57 17.56 17.52
N THR A 30 -5.63 16.31 17.05
CA THR A 30 -5.57 16.02 15.61
C THR A 30 -6.81 16.57 14.87
N GLN A 31 -7.98 16.54 15.49
CA GLN A 31 -9.20 17.14 14.94
C GLN A 31 -9.19 18.67 15.00
N ARG A 32 -8.57 19.28 16.01
CA ARG A 32 -8.35 20.74 16.07
C ARG A 32 -7.36 21.17 14.98
N PHE A 33 -6.24 20.48 14.84
CA PHE A 33 -5.22 20.76 13.83
C PHE A 33 -5.78 20.68 12.40
N THR A 34 -6.56 19.63 12.09
CA THR A 34 -7.21 19.48 10.78
C THR A 34 -8.33 20.50 10.53
N ARG A 35 -8.99 21.02 11.57
CA ARG A 35 -9.92 22.16 11.46
C ARG A 35 -9.21 23.50 11.22
N THR A 36 -8.05 23.74 11.83
CA THR A 36 -7.22 24.92 11.52
C THR A 36 -6.67 24.88 10.10
N LEU A 37 -6.22 23.71 9.61
CA LEU A 37 -5.77 23.52 8.23
C LEU A 37 -6.89 23.72 7.19
N LYS A 38 -8.14 23.39 7.55
CA LYS A 38 -9.30 23.69 6.70
C LYS A 38 -9.72 25.16 6.73
N ARG A 39 -9.43 25.89 7.82
CA ARG A 39 -9.70 27.33 7.93
C ARG A 39 -8.63 28.20 7.27
N GLN A 40 -7.40 27.70 7.12
CA GLN A 40 -6.33 28.41 6.38
C GLN A 40 -6.34 28.14 4.87
N ARG A 41 -7.37 27.48 4.33
CA ARG A 41 -7.53 27.19 2.89
C ARG A 41 -8.35 28.24 2.13
N SER A 42 -8.64 29.41 2.72
CA SER A 42 -9.46 30.44 2.07
C SER A 42 -8.74 31.72 1.66
N ASP A 43 -7.44 31.86 1.85
CA ASP A 43 -6.72 33.02 1.37
C ASP A 43 -5.49 32.56 0.58
N ASP A 44 -5.43 33.00 -0.68
CA ASP A 44 -4.31 32.83 -1.60
C ASP A 44 -2.97 33.29 -0.96
N ASP A 45 -1.85 32.73 -1.44
CA ASP A 45 -0.43 33.01 -1.06
C ASP A 45 0.30 32.07 -0.07
N VAL A 46 0.36 30.76 -0.34
CA VAL A 46 1.28 29.85 0.40
C VAL A 46 2.28 29.07 -0.48
N SER A 47 2.47 29.45 -1.75
CA SER A 47 3.52 28.83 -2.58
C SER A 47 4.95 29.34 -2.30
N SER A 48 5.12 30.43 -1.54
CA SER A 48 6.45 31.01 -1.26
C SER A 48 7.02 30.59 0.12
N ALA A 49 6.16 30.32 1.11
CA ALA A 49 6.59 30.05 2.49
C ALA A 49 7.13 28.63 2.72
N LEU A 50 6.66 27.63 1.95
CA LEU A 50 7.11 26.24 2.09
C LEU A 50 8.53 26.01 1.52
N VAL A 51 8.95 26.80 0.53
CA VAL A 51 10.30 26.70 -0.05
C VAL A 51 11.35 27.40 0.83
N SER A 52 10.97 28.42 1.61
CA SER A 52 11.91 29.11 2.51
C SER A 52 12.12 28.40 3.86
N VAL A 53 11.18 27.57 4.32
CA VAL A 53 11.29 26.87 5.63
C VAL A 53 12.11 25.59 5.53
N LEU A 54 12.15 24.94 4.36
CA LEU A 54 13.00 23.77 4.11
C LEU A 54 14.50 24.11 3.97
N ASN A 55 14.84 25.38 3.72
CA ASN A 55 16.23 25.87 3.67
C ASN A 55 16.72 26.51 4.99
N ARG A 56 15.93 26.47 6.07
CA ARG A 56 16.25 27.16 7.34
C ARG A 56 16.45 26.25 8.55
N VAL A 57 16.60 24.94 8.34
CA VAL A 57 17.10 24.06 9.40
C VAL A 57 18.51 23.62 9.02
N ASN A 58 19.46 24.10 9.82
CA ASN A 58 20.84 23.64 9.97
C ASN A 58 21.95 24.30 9.14
N ILE A 59 22.18 25.60 9.34
CA ILE A 59 23.55 26.14 9.38
C ILE A 59 23.62 27.11 10.55
N GLU A 60 24.11 26.63 11.70
CA GLU A 60 24.87 27.38 12.71
C GLU A 60 25.13 26.47 13.92
N ALA A 61 26.22 25.71 13.83
CA ALA A 61 26.93 25.19 14.99
C ALA A 61 28.39 25.04 14.57
N GLU A 62 29.16 26.12 14.73
CA GLU A 62 30.61 26.06 14.76
C GLU A 62 31.04 25.15 15.90
N GLY A 63 31.64 24.03 15.55
CA GLY A 63 32.18 23.06 16.49
C GLY A 63 32.86 21.96 15.70
N ASP A 64 34.18 21.99 15.66
CA ASP A 64 35.04 20.98 15.07
C ASP A 64 34.75 19.60 15.68
N VAL A 65 33.77 18.90 15.12
CA VAL A 65 33.61 17.47 15.30
C VAL A 65 34.12 16.82 14.03
N LYS A 66 35.35 16.34 14.11
CA LYS A 66 35.96 15.47 13.11
C LYS A 66 35.25 14.11 13.14
N VAL A 67 34.02 14.08 12.66
CA VAL A 67 33.28 12.85 12.37
C VAL A 67 33.99 12.22 11.19
N LYS A 68 34.62 11.07 11.41
CA LYS A 68 34.94 10.15 10.32
C LYS A 68 33.60 9.78 9.68
N LEU A 69 33.27 10.48 8.61
CA LEU A 69 32.32 10.02 7.62
C LEU A 69 32.94 8.75 7.04
N GLU A 70 32.59 7.61 7.62
CA GLU A 70 32.48 6.41 6.81
C GLU A 70 31.38 6.73 5.79
N GLU A 71 31.82 7.15 4.60
CA GLU A 71 31.03 7.10 3.38
C GLU A 71 30.68 5.63 3.12
N GLU A 72 29.79 5.06 3.93
CA GLU A 72 28.88 4.05 3.41
C GLU A 72 27.81 4.80 2.64
N ASP A 73 28.23 5.24 1.45
CA ASP A 73 27.40 5.60 0.30
C ASP A 73 26.66 4.32 -0.12
N SER A 74 25.79 3.80 0.75
CA SER A 74 24.81 2.78 0.44
C SER A 74 23.68 3.45 -0.32
N LYS A 75 24.05 3.90 -1.53
CA LYS A 75 23.17 3.79 -2.70
C LYS A 75 22.66 2.36 -2.68
N VAL A 76 21.51 2.15 -2.03
CA VAL A 76 20.70 0.96 -2.25
C VAL A 76 20.63 0.87 -3.77
N PRO A 77 21.24 -0.16 -4.38
CA PRO A 77 21.28 -0.20 -5.82
C PRO A 77 19.82 -0.16 -6.26
N CYS A 78 19.48 0.87 -7.04
CA CYS A 78 18.36 0.74 -7.95
C CYS A 78 18.83 -0.33 -8.94
N ASP A 79 18.74 -1.59 -8.49
CA ASP A 79 19.29 -2.74 -9.18
C ASP A 79 18.79 -2.67 -10.62
N SER A 80 19.74 -2.85 -11.53
CA SER A 80 19.75 -2.71 -13.00
C SER A 80 18.60 -3.40 -13.74
N LEU A 81 17.37 -3.18 -13.30
CA LEU A 81 16.18 -3.79 -13.83
C LEU A 81 15.75 -2.96 -15.03
N ASP A 82 15.91 -3.54 -16.20
CA ASP A 82 15.44 -2.91 -17.42
C ASP A 82 13.90 -2.94 -17.47
N TYR A 83 13.28 -1.84 -17.03
CA TYR A 83 11.83 -1.68 -16.98
C TYR A 83 11.17 -1.81 -18.37
N SER A 84 11.92 -1.64 -19.46
CA SER A 84 11.39 -1.82 -20.82
C SER A 84 11.11 -3.29 -21.16
N LYS A 85 11.83 -4.22 -20.51
CA LYS A 85 11.74 -5.67 -20.72
C LYS A 85 10.69 -6.36 -19.85
N LEU A 86 10.07 -5.64 -18.92
CA LEU A 86 9.02 -6.20 -18.06
C LEU A 86 7.74 -6.48 -18.86
N VAL A 87 7.06 -7.56 -18.50
CA VAL A 87 5.75 -7.90 -19.06
C VAL A 87 4.68 -7.17 -18.26
N TYR A 88 4.21 -6.05 -18.79
CA TYR A 88 3.18 -5.23 -18.16
C TYR A 88 1.76 -5.81 -18.32
N PRO A 89 0.81 -5.41 -17.45
CA PRO A 89 -0.60 -5.73 -17.65
C PRO A 89 -1.07 -5.31 -19.06
N LYS A 90 -1.84 -6.18 -19.74
CA LYS A 90 -2.39 -5.89 -21.09
C LYS A 90 -3.22 -4.60 -21.15
N THR A 91 -3.79 -4.20 -20.01
CA THR A 91 -4.72 -3.09 -19.92
C THR A 91 -4.48 -2.36 -18.60
N LEU A 92 -3.73 -1.25 -18.68
CA LEU A 92 -3.56 -0.29 -17.58
C LEU A 92 -4.79 0.61 -17.46
N ILE A 93 -5.43 0.94 -18.60
CA ILE A 93 -6.60 1.80 -18.67
C ILE A 93 -7.90 0.96 -18.65
N ARG A 94 -8.66 1.04 -17.56
CA ARG A 94 -9.96 0.40 -17.35
C ARG A 94 -11.09 1.35 -17.76
N ARG A 95 -12.09 0.80 -18.47
CA ARG A 95 -13.36 1.50 -18.73
C ARG A 95 -14.17 1.55 -17.44
N LYS A 96 -14.07 2.63 -16.67
CA LYS A 96 -14.98 2.93 -15.58
C LYS A 96 -15.36 4.41 -15.59
N ASN A 97 -16.66 4.67 -15.56
CA ASN A 97 -17.22 6.00 -15.44
C ASN A 97 -17.45 6.29 -13.95
N ARG A 98 -16.56 7.07 -13.34
CA ARG A 98 -16.79 7.72 -12.03
C ARG A 98 -16.16 9.10 -12.03
N ALA A 99 -16.57 9.92 -11.06
CA ALA A 99 -16.28 11.35 -10.99
C ALA A 99 -14.77 11.67 -11.02
N GLY A 100 -14.36 12.47 -12.01
CA GLY A 100 -12.98 12.87 -12.28
C GLY A 100 -12.56 12.51 -13.71
N PRO A 101 -11.71 13.32 -14.38
CA PRO A 101 -11.35 13.09 -15.78
C PRO A 101 -10.54 11.79 -15.98
N PHE A 102 -9.55 11.48 -15.13
CA PHE A 102 -8.67 10.30 -15.33
C PHE A 102 -8.46 9.38 -14.11
N ALA A 103 -8.85 9.78 -12.90
CA ALA A 103 -8.49 9.10 -11.65
C ALA A 103 -8.92 7.62 -11.55
N GLU A 104 -10.01 7.21 -12.22
CA GLU A 104 -10.46 5.81 -12.26
C GLU A 104 -10.21 5.11 -13.60
N GLN A 105 -9.67 5.84 -14.58
CA GLN A 105 -9.29 5.23 -15.85
C GLN A 105 -8.09 4.33 -15.68
N PHE A 106 -7.16 4.63 -14.76
CA PHE A 106 -6.04 3.72 -14.49
C PHE A 106 -6.42 2.61 -13.51
N MET A 107 -5.81 1.44 -13.66
CA MET A 107 -5.89 0.38 -12.67
C MET A 107 -5.29 0.85 -11.34
N THR A 108 -5.71 0.28 -10.21
CA THR A 108 -5.15 0.68 -8.92
C THR A 108 -3.69 0.21 -8.78
N PRO A 109 -2.82 0.97 -8.09
CA PRO A 109 -1.42 0.56 -7.92
C PRO A 109 -1.22 -0.81 -7.25
N ALA A 110 -2.07 -1.14 -6.28
CA ALA A 110 -2.06 -2.46 -5.64
C ALA A 110 -2.40 -3.60 -6.63
N LEU A 111 -3.33 -3.35 -7.57
CA LEU A 111 -3.67 -4.33 -8.59
C LEU A 111 -2.56 -4.44 -9.65
N PHE A 112 -1.94 -3.31 -10.01
CA PHE A 112 -0.79 -3.29 -10.89
C PHE A 112 0.33 -4.17 -10.36
N ALA A 113 0.77 -3.96 -9.11
CA ALA A 113 1.83 -4.75 -8.49
C ALA A 113 1.52 -6.25 -8.47
N SER A 114 0.28 -6.63 -8.16
CA SER A 114 -0.18 -8.04 -8.17
C SER A 114 -0.14 -8.69 -9.56
N ILE A 115 -0.48 -7.95 -10.61
CA ILE A 115 -0.45 -8.45 -11.98
C ILE A 115 0.99 -8.46 -12.52
N LEU A 116 1.79 -7.45 -12.16
CA LEU A 116 3.20 -7.37 -12.52
C LEU A 116 3.95 -8.61 -12.03
N ASP A 117 3.80 -8.99 -10.77
CA ASP A 117 4.39 -10.23 -10.23
C ASP A 117 3.96 -11.48 -10.99
N ARG A 118 2.66 -11.56 -11.32
CA ARG A 118 2.10 -12.74 -11.98
C ARG A 118 2.75 -12.99 -13.33
N HIS A 119 3.04 -11.92 -14.07
CA HIS A 119 3.67 -11.99 -15.38
C HIS A 119 5.19 -12.06 -15.31
N ASN A 120 5.79 -11.53 -14.24
CA ASN A 120 7.24 -11.41 -14.08
C ASN A 120 7.75 -12.23 -12.89
N ARG A 121 7.33 -13.50 -12.77
CA ARG A 121 7.57 -14.37 -11.60
C ARG A 121 9.04 -14.60 -11.25
N ARG A 122 9.96 -14.34 -12.19
CA ARG A 122 11.41 -14.47 -11.97
C ARG A 122 11.95 -13.35 -11.09
N TYR A 123 11.27 -12.21 -11.04
CA TYR A 123 11.68 -11.04 -10.31
C TYR A 123 10.97 -10.96 -8.97
N LYS A 124 11.71 -10.53 -7.94
CA LYS A 124 11.15 -10.14 -6.65
C LYS A 124 11.30 -8.63 -6.57
N PHE A 125 10.22 -7.92 -6.86
CA PHE A 125 10.24 -6.47 -6.89
C PHE A 125 10.28 -5.91 -5.47
N THR A 126 11.16 -4.94 -5.25
CA THR A 126 11.10 -4.04 -4.09
C THR A 126 9.98 -3.01 -4.27
N ILE A 127 9.63 -2.29 -3.20
CA ILE A 127 8.63 -1.22 -3.24
C ILE A 127 9.04 -0.15 -4.28
N ASN A 128 10.29 0.31 -4.23
CA ASN A 128 10.82 1.28 -5.18
C ASN A 128 10.77 0.78 -6.63
N GLN A 129 11.05 -0.51 -6.85
CA GLN A 129 10.93 -1.09 -8.20
C GLN A 129 9.48 -1.13 -8.71
N TYR A 130 8.48 -1.27 -7.83
CA TYR A 130 7.08 -1.08 -8.24
C TYR A 130 6.79 0.36 -8.64
N HIS A 131 7.36 1.35 -7.93
CA HIS A 131 7.18 2.77 -8.26
C HIS A 131 7.74 3.08 -9.65
N CYS A 132 9.01 2.72 -9.90
CA CYS A 132 9.64 2.95 -11.21
C CYS A 132 8.93 2.20 -12.34
N ALA A 133 8.50 0.95 -12.10
CA ALA A 133 7.74 0.19 -13.09
C ALA A 133 6.37 0.83 -13.39
N TRP A 134 5.73 1.42 -12.39
CA TRP A 134 4.46 2.14 -12.57
C TRP A 134 4.64 3.43 -13.35
N GLU A 135 5.62 4.26 -13.00
CA GLU A 135 5.94 5.49 -13.73
C GLU A 135 6.22 5.18 -15.21
N TYR A 136 7.05 4.17 -15.48
CA TYR A 136 7.34 3.71 -16.84
C TYR A 136 6.09 3.23 -17.57
N ALA A 137 5.22 2.48 -16.88
CA ALA A 137 3.97 1.98 -17.44
C ALA A 137 2.99 3.11 -17.81
N VAL A 138 2.87 4.13 -16.97
CA VAL A 138 2.04 5.32 -17.22
C VAL A 138 2.61 6.11 -18.39
N GLU A 139 3.92 6.39 -18.40
CA GLU A 139 4.60 7.12 -19.46
C GLU A 139 4.38 6.47 -20.83
N LYS A 140 4.40 5.14 -20.88
CA LYS A 140 4.21 4.37 -22.11
C LYS A 140 2.77 4.34 -22.61
N GLU A 141 1.77 4.32 -21.72
CA GLU A 141 0.36 4.30 -22.13
C GLU A 141 -0.23 5.68 -22.36
N TRP A 142 0.33 6.73 -21.74
CA TRP A 142 -0.15 8.11 -21.90
C TRP A 142 -0.28 8.56 -23.36
N PRO A 143 0.75 8.44 -24.24
CA PRO A 143 0.66 8.91 -25.62
C PRO A 143 -0.16 7.99 -26.53
N ARG A 144 -0.63 6.82 -26.07
CA ARG A 144 -1.29 5.82 -26.93
C ARG A 144 -2.75 6.12 -27.25
N GLY A 145 -3.29 7.24 -26.75
CA GLY A 145 -4.63 7.71 -27.10
C GLY A 145 -5.78 6.81 -26.61
N LYS A 146 -5.52 5.93 -25.65
CA LYS A 146 -6.54 5.04 -25.07
C LYS A 146 -7.29 5.66 -23.88
N LEU A 147 -6.85 6.84 -23.44
CA LEU A 147 -7.50 7.61 -22.39
C LEU A 147 -8.80 8.19 -22.94
N ASP A 148 -9.88 8.06 -22.19
CA ASP A 148 -11.13 8.69 -22.53
C ASP A 148 -11.03 10.18 -22.18
N MET A 149 -10.76 10.97 -23.22
CA MET A 149 -10.63 12.42 -23.14
C MET A 149 -11.98 13.13 -23.07
N LYS A 150 -13.10 12.43 -23.27
CA LYS A 150 -14.41 13.07 -23.34
C LYS A 150 -14.75 13.79 -22.05
N ASN A 151 -14.66 13.11 -20.92
CA ASN A 151 -14.93 13.71 -19.61
C ASN A 151 -13.97 14.87 -19.29
N PHE A 152 -12.72 14.77 -19.73
CA PHE A 152 -11.74 15.84 -19.56
C PHE A 152 -12.14 17.08 -20.37
N ASN A 153 -12.40 16.91 -21.67
CA ASN A 153 -12.80 18.00 -22.55
C ASN A 153 -14.13 18.63 -22.13
N ASP A 154 -15.09 17.83 -21.66
CA ASP A 154 -16.38 18.33 -21.17
C ASP A 154 -16.17 19.17 -19.89
N SER A 155 -15.34 18.69 -18.96
CA SER A 155 -15.05 19.36 -17.68
C SER A 155 -14.28 20.68 -17.84
N TYR A 156 -13.45 20.78 -18.87
CA TYR A 156 -12.59 21.94 -19.14
C TYR A 156 -12.92 22.61 -20.48
N SER A 157 -14.17 22.53 -20.93
CA SER A 157 -14.61 23.02 -22.24
C SER A 157 -14.45 24.53 -22.42
N THR A 158 -14.45 25.30 -21.32
CA THR A 158 -14.28 26.76 -21.32
C THR A 158 -12.83 27.21 -21.25
N TRP A 159 -11.89 26.30 -21.07
CA TRP A 159 -10.46 26.62 -20.93
C TRP A 159 -9.81 26.73 -22.30
N ASP A 160 -8.83 27.63 -22.41
CA ASP A 160 -7.99 27.74 -23.59
C ASP A 160 -7.09 26.50 -23.76
N GLU A 161 -6.47 26.35 -24.92
CA GLU A 161 -5.65 25.19 -25.24
C GLU A 161 -4.44 25.04 -24.31
N VAL A 162 -3.79 26.14 -23.93
CA VAL A 162 -2.61 26.12 -23.05
C VAL A 162 -3.01 25.66 -21.65
N SER A 163 -4.06 26.25 -21.08
CA SER A 163 -4.55 25.84 -19.76
C SER A 163 -5.02 24.38 -19.71
N ARG A 164 -5.61 23.87 -20.81
CA ARG A 164 -6.00 22.45 -20.90
C ARG A 164 -4.78 21.53 -20.96
N GLN A 165 -3.74 21.93 -21.69
CA GLN A 165 -2.50 21.15 -21.76
C GLN A 165 -1.80 21.11 -20.39
N ASP A 166 -1.71 22.24 -19.69
CA ASP A 166 -1.16 22.30 -18.34
C ASP A 166 -1.93 21.39 -17.36
N GLN A 167 -3.26 21.34 -17.49
CA GLN A 167 -4.08 20.45 -16.67
C GLN A 167 -3.89 18.98 -17.03
N LEU A 168 -3.67 18.64 -18.32
CA LEU A 168 -3.33 17.28 -18.72
C LEU A 168 -2.01 16.83 -18.11
N ASP A 169 -1.02 17.70 -18.09
CA ASP A 169 0.30 17.40 -17.53
C ASP A 169 0.22 17.24 -16.00
N LYS A 170 -0.60 18.05 -15.33
CA LYS A 170 -0.90 17.86 -13.90
C LYS A 170 -1.57 16.51 -13.61
N GLU A 171 -2.58 16.14 -14.38
CA GLU A 171 -3.27 14.85 -14.23
C GLU A 171 -2.32 13.67 -14.48
N LYS A 172 -1.46 13.77 -15.51
CA LYS A 172 -0.41 12.79 -15.78
C LYS A 172 0.49 12.61 -14.57
N LEU A 173 1.00 13.71 -14.03
CA LEU A 173 1.89 13.70 -12.88
C LEU A 173 1.21 13.08 -11.65
N MET A 174 -0.04 13.44 -11.37
CA MET A 174 -0.81 12.86 -10.27
C MET A 174 -0.96 11.34 -10.41
N ILE A 175 -1.15 10.83 -11.62
CA ILE A 175 -1.27 9.39 -11.86
C ILE A 175 0.09 8.71 -11.70
N MET A 176 1.17 9.31 -12.22
CA MET A 176 2.53 8.79 -12.05
C MET A 176 2.91 8.67 -10.57
N THR A 177 2.63 9.70 -9.76
CA THR A 177 2.97 9.73 -8.34
C THR A 177 1.95 9.00 -7.45
N SER A 178 0.77 8.67 -7.96
CA SER A 178 -0.31 8.00 -7.19
C SER A 178 0.10 6.69 -6.51
N ILE A 179 1.18 6.07 -6.98
CA ILE A 179 1.72 4.86 -6.41
C ILE A 179 2.43 5.09 -5.07
N GLN A 180 3.05 6.26 -4.90
CA GLN A 180 3.86 6.62 -3.73
C GLN A 180 2.99 6.79 -2.48
N ASP A 181 1.75 7.25 -2.65
CA ASP A 181 0.78 7.44 -1.55
C ASP A 181 0.05 6.15 -1.13
N LYS A 182 0.40 4.99 -1.72
CA LYS A 182 -0.30 3.73 -1.45
C LYS A 182 0.61 2.75 -0.73
N ASP A 183 0.04 2.10 0.29
CA ASP A 183 0.65 0.97 0.97
C ASP A 183 0.79 -0.24 0.02
N ILE A 184 1.84 -0.24 -0.78
CA ILE A 184 2.21 -1.37 -1.62
C ILE A 184 3.04 -2.33 -0.80
N LEU A 185 2.41 -3.46 -0.52
CA LEU A 185 3.07 -4.61 0.08
C LEU A 185 3.97 -5.29 -0.95
N THR A 186 5.10 -5.85 -0.53
CA THR A 186 5.90 -6.71 -1.41
C THR A 186 5.15 -8.00 -1.79
N PHE A 187 5.67 -8.77 -2.74
CA PHE A 187 5.08 -10.08 -3.08
C PHE A 187 4.97 -11.00 -1.85
N ASP A 188 6.05 -11.08 -1.06
CA ASP A 188 6.10 -11.94 0.12
C ASP A 188 5.14 -11.44 1.21
N ASP A 189 5.02 -10.12 1.42
CA ASP A 189 4.03 -9.55 2.35
C ASP A 189 2.59 -9.79 1.91
N ARG A 190 2.30 -9.67 0.61
CA ARG A 190 0.99 -10.01 0.05
C ARG A 190 0.68 -11.49 0.21
N LEU A 191 1.69 -12.35 0.06
CA LEU A 191 1.55 -13.79 0.26
C LEU A 191 1.24 -14.11 1.72
N LYS A 192 1.97 -13.51 2.68
CA LYS A 192 1.73 -13.64 4.12
C LYS A 192 0.34 -13.14 4.51
N ARG A 193 -0.06 -11.96 4.01
CA ARG A 193 -1.42 -11.43 4.23
C ARG A 193 -2.49 -12.36 3.66
N SER A 194 -2.24 -12.93 2.48
CA SER A 194 -3.14 -13.92 1.88
C SER A 194 -3.24 -15.16 2.77
N GLN A 195 -2.12 -15.71 3.23
CA GLN A 195 -2.09 -16.87 4.12
C GLN A 195 -2.88 -16.60 5.40
N ASN A 196 -2.60 -15.50 6.11
CA ASN A 196 -3.33 -15.10 7.32
C ASN A 196 -4.85 -14.99 7.07
N ASN A 197 -5.26 -14.47 5.91
CA ASN A 197 -6.67 -14.38 5.54
C ASN A 197 -7.29 -15.76 5.27
N PHE A 198 -6.55 -16.69 4.66
CA PHE A 198 -6.98 -18.07 4.48
C PHE A 198 -7.10 -18.79 5.83
N GLU A 199 -6.13 -18.63 6.72
CA GLU A 199 -6.15 -19.21 8.06
C GLU A 199 -7.32 -18.71 8.90
N LYS A 200 -7.58 -17.40 8.90
CA LYS A 200 -8.75 -16.82 9.56
C LYS A 200 -10.07 -17.39 9.03
N LYS A 201 -10.18 -17.55 7.70
CA LYS A 201 -11.38 -18.16 7.09
C LYS A 201 -11.51 -19.63 7.47
N TYR A 202 -10.41 -20.37 7.42
CA TYR A 202 -10.37 -21.79 7.81
C TYR A 202 -10.86 -21.97 9.24
N LYS A 203 -10.32 -21.22 10.21
CA LYS A 203 -10.75 -21.25 11.62
C LYS A 203 -12.26 -21.02 11.75
N ARG A 204 -12.81 -20.02 11.06
CA ARG A 204 -14.26 -19.75 11.04
C ARG A 204 -15.10 -20.91 10.49
N PHE A 205 -14.61 -21.65 9.49
CA PHE A 205 -15.34 -22.82 8.97
C PHE A 205 -15.28 -24.01 9.94
N VAL A 206 -14.12 -24.24 10.58
CA VAL A 206 -13.96 -25.27 11.60
C VAL A 206 -14.85 -24.98 12.82
N GLU A 207 -14.87 -23.75 13.32
CA GLU A 207 -15.73 -23.31 14.43
C GLU A 207 -17.23 -23.49 14.12
N ARG A 208 -17.62 -23.39 12.85
CA ARG A 208 -19.00 -23.61 12.38
C ARG A 208 -19.33 -25.08 12.10
N GLY A 209 -18.37 -25.99 12.23
CA GLY A 209 -18.53 -27.40 11.88
C GLY A 209 -18.53 -27.71 10.38
N ASP A 210 -18.26 -26.72 9.52
CA ASP A 210 -18.23 -26.89 8.06
C ASP A 210 -16.85 -27.41 7.60
N MET A 211 -16.63 -28.70 7.87
CA MET A 211 -15.36 -29.38 7.59
C MET A 211 -15.09 -29.53 6.09
N GLN A 212 -16.14 -29.54 5.26
CA GLN A 212 -15.99 -29.61 3.80
C GLN A 212 -15.41 -28.31 3.25
N GLN A 213 -15.94 -27.15 3.65
CA GLN A 213 -15.37 -25.86 3.22
C GLN A 213 -13.97 -25.62 3.79
N ALA A 214 -13.71 -26.06 5.03
CA ALA A 214 -12.38 -26.02 5.64
C ALA A 214 -11.35 -26.83 4.81
N ALA A 215 -11.70 -28.05 4.38
CA ALA A 215 -10.84 -28.88 3.54
C ALA A 215 -10.61 -28.27 2.14
N ILE A 216 -11.64 -27.71 1.52
CA ILE A 216 -11.52 -27.02 0.22
C ILE A 216 -10.55 -25.83 0.33
N LEU A 217 -10.64 -25.04 1.41
CA LEU A 217 -9.74 -23.91 1.63
C LEU A 217 -8.29 -24.34 1.89
N SER A 218 -8.07 -25.38 2.69
CA SER A 218 -6.72 -25.92 2.92
C SER A 218 -6.09 -26.38 1.60
N ASN A 219 -6.82 -27.14 0.79
CA ASN A 219 -6.35 -27.58 -0.54
C ASN A 219 -6.06 -26.40 -1.48
N ARG A 220 -6.88 -25.34 -1.46
CA ARG A 220 -6.63 -24.12 -2.25
C ARG A 220 -5.36 -23.40 -1.81
N LEU A 221 -5.12 -23.31 -0.49
CA LEU A 221 -3.93 -22.68 0.06
C LEU A 221 -2.66 -23.47 -0.31
N ALA A 222 -2.68 -24.78 -0.11
CA ALA A 222 -1.57 -25.67 -0.47
C ALA A 222 -1.24 -25.62 -1.97
N ASN A 223 -2.27 -25.66 -2.83
CA ASN A 223 -2.08 -25.55 -4.28
C ASN A 223 -1.51 -24.19 -4.70
N LYS A 224 -1.89 -23.10 -4.01
CA LYS A 224 -1.34 -21.76 -4.27
C LYS A 224 0.16 -21.72 -3.97
N PHE A 225 0.58 -22.18 -2.79
CA PHE A 225 1.99 -22.19 -2.39
C PHE A 225 2.85 -23.12 -3.26
N ARG A 226 2.33 -24.32 -3.60
CA ARG A 226 2.99 -25.24 -4.54
C ARG A 226 3.22 -24.60 -5.92
N ARG A 227 2.22 -23.91 -6.48
CA ARG A 227 2.36 -23.21 -7.77
C ARG A 227 3.36 -22.07 -7.74
N LEU A 228 3.63 -21.52 -6.56
CA LEU A 228 4.60 -20.46 -6.34
C LEU A 228 5.99 -20.99 -5.96
N GLY A 229 6.17 -22.31 -5.80
CA GLY A 229 7.43 -22.91 -5.37
C GLY A 229 7.84 -22.49 -3.96
N ARG A 230 6.87 -22.19 -3.10
CA ARG A 230 7.10 -21.75 -1.71
C ARG A 230 6.59 -22.82 -0.74
N GLU A 231 7.31 -22.97 0.37
CA GLU A 231 6.87 -23.79 1.49
C GLU A 231 5.71 -23.10 2.20
N LEU A 232 4.70 -23.89 2.56
CA LEU A 232 3.53 -23.40 3.28
C LEU A 232 3.75 -23.63 4.77
N ASP A 233 4.15 -22.56 5.44
CA ASP A 233 4.44 -22.54 6.87
C ASP A 233 3.13 -22.40 7.66
N SER A 234 2.23 -23.38 7.51
CA SER A 234 0.93 -23.38 8.19
C SER A 234 0.54 -24.78 8.66
N GLU A 235 0.09 -24.87 9.91
CA GLU A 235 -0.45 -26.08 10.53
C GLU A 235 -1.69 -26.64 9.79
N ILE A 236 -2.33 -25.82 8.94
CA ILE A 236 -3.54 -26.16 8.15
C ILE A 236 -3.30 -27.27 7.12
N VAL A 237 -2.03 -27.55 6.78
CA VAL A 237 -1.65 -28.58 5.79
C VAL A 237 -1.51 -29.97 6.42
N ALA A 238 -1.52 -30.08 7.76
CA ALA A 238 -1.31 -31.34 8.47
C ALA A 238 -2.53 -32.29 8.47
N ARG A 239 -3.30 -32.34 7.39
CA ARG A 239 -4.23 -33.46 7.16
C ARG A 239 -3.80 -34.23 5.92
N PRO A 240 -3.45 -35.53 6.04
CA PRO A 240 -3.16 -36.36 4.89
C PRO A 240 -4.37 -36.29 3.95
N ALA A 241 -4.11 -36.21 2.65
CA ALA A 241 -5.13 -36.36 1.63
C ALA A 241 -6.01 -37.54 2.03
N SER A 242 -7.26 -37.26 2.44
CA SER A 242 -8.17 -38.30 2.89
C SER A 242 -8.20 -39.33 1.77
N LYS A 243 -7.74 -40.56 2.06
CA LYS A 243 -8.00 -41.72 1.21
C LYS A 243 -9.45 -41.60 0.76
N ARG A 244 -9.70 -41.63 -0.56
CA ARG A 244 -11.05 -41.71 -1.11
C ARG A 244 -11.78 -42.79 -0.31
N VAL A 245 -12.67 -42.38 0.58
CA VAL A 245 -13.60 -43.31 1.22
C VAL A 245 -14.52 -43.72 0.08
N LYS A 246 -14.29 -44.91 -0.46
CA LYS A 246 -15.30 -45.55 -1.30
C LYS A 246 -16.49 -45.79 -0.38
N LEU A 247 -17.56 -45.07 -0.62
CA LEU A 247 -18.87 -45.46 -0.10
C LEU A 247 -19.29 -46.62 -0.99
N ASP A 248 -19.17 -47.84 -0.46
CA ASP A 248 -19.79 -49.00 -1.08
C ASP A 248 -21.32 -48.83 -0.91
N HIS A 249 -22.01 -48.85 -2.05
CA HIS A 249 -23.47 -48.92 -2.14
C HIS A 249 -23.91 -50.39 -2.15
#